data_AF-A0A527VP17-F1
#
_entry.id   AF-A0A527VP17-F1
#
_cell.length_a   1.000
_cell.length_b   1.000
_cell.length_c   1.000
_cell.angle_alpha   90.00
_cell.angle_beta   90.00
_cell.angle_gamma   90.00
#
_symmetry.space_group_name_H-M   'P 1'
#
loop_
_entity.id
_entity.type
_entity.pdbx_description
1 polymer ?
#
loop_
_entity_poly.entity_id
_entity_poly.type
_entity_poly.pdbx_seq_one_letter_code
_entity_poly.pdbx_strand_id
1 'polypeptide(L)'
;KGVEGISIVEEENVPETVDVQKTMESMINLDGASLIFPTSFGYFDPHMLAMCAKFPDVQFRHCGGMWNKDKHPMNAGSYFGYIGMGQYLNGVVAGHTTK
;
A
#
# COMPACT_ATOMS: atom_id res chain seq x y z
N LYS A 1 -19.55 6.02 -4.64
CA LYS A 1 -19.62 7.13 -5.63
C LYS A 1 -18.19 7.60 -5.86
N GLY A 2 -17.71 7.65 -7.10
CA GLY A 2 -16.35 8.10 -7.41
C GLY A 2 -16.14 9.58 -7.08
N VAL A 3 -14.88 9.97 -6.91
CA VAL A 3 -14.47 11.37 -6.74
C VAL A 3 -14.18 11.94 -8.14
N GLU A 4 -14.68 13.13 -8.43
CA GLU A 4 -14.45 13.78 -9.72
C GLU A 4 -12.94 14.00 -9.96
N GLY A 5 -12.47 13.71 -11.18
CA GLY A 5 -11.05 13.80 -11.53
C GLY A 5 -10.17 12.65 -11.02
N ILE A 6 -10.75 11.62 -10.38
CA ILE A 6 -10.01 10.44 -9.91
C ILE A 6 -10.53 9.18 -10.61
N SER A 7 -9.62 8.47 -11.28
CA SER A 7 -9.83 7.13 -11.80
C SER A 7 -9.24 6.11 -10.83
N ILE A 8 -9.94 4.99 -10.63
CA ILE A 8 -9.52 3.90 -9.74
C ILE A 8 -9.31 2.65 -10.60
N VAL A 9 -8.18 1.98 -10.38
CA VAL A 9 -7.81 0.69 -10.97
C VAL A 9 -7.54 -0.26 -9.82
N GLU A 10 -8.13 -1.46 -9.86
CA GLU A 10 -8.05 -2.44 -8.78
C GLU A 10 -7.57 -3.77 -9.35
N GLU A 11 -6.61 -4.40 -8.68
CA GLU A 11 -6.20 -5.77 -8.94
C GLU A 11 -6.15 -6.49 -7.60
N GLU A 12 -6.84 -7.62 -7.52
CA GLU A 12 -7.04 -8.36 -6.29
C GLU A 12 -6.39 -9.75 -6.38
N ASN A 13 -6.16 -10.37 -5.22
CA ASN A 13 -5.63 -11.74 -5.13
C ASN A 13 -4.27 -11.94 -5.82
N VAL A 14 -3.45 -10.89 -5.93
CA VAL A 14 -2.11 -10.96 -6.51
C VAL A 14 -1.19 -11.76 -5.57
N PRO A 15 -0.59 -12.87 -6.02
CA PRO A 15 0.34 -13.61 -5.18
C PRO A 15 1.58 -12.77 -4.82
N GLU A 16 2.12 -12.95 -3.62
CA GLU A 16 3.35 -12.27 -3.16
C GLU A 16 4.60 -12.87 -3.85
N THR A 17 4.70 -12.59 -5.15
CA THR A 17 5.75 -13.06 -6.06
C THR A 17 6.14 -11.91 -7.00
N VAL A 18 6.91 -12.20 -8.05
CA VAL A 18 7.15 -11.26 -9.15
C VAL A 18 5.87 -10.71 -9.79
N ASP A 19 4.73 -11.40 -9.61
CA ASP A 19 3.45 -10.97 -10.15
C ASP A 19 2.98 -9.63 -9.55
N VAL A 20 3.40 -9.28 -8.33
CA VAL A 20 3.18 -7.95 -7.75
C VAL A 20 3.82 -6.85 -8.61
N GLN A 21 5.07 -7.06 -9.04
CA GLN A 21 5.79 -6.08 -9.87
C GLN A 21 5.14 -5.95 -11.25
N LYS A 22 4.78 -7.08 -11.88
CA LYS A 22 4.08 -7.08 -13.18
C LYS A 22 2.73 -6.37 -13.10
N THR A 23 2.00 -6.57 -12.01
CA THR A 23 0.71 -5.92 -11.77
C THR A 23 0.87 -4.41 -11.65
N MET A 24 1.79 -3.94 -10.80
CA MET A 24 2.09 -2.51 -10.67
C MET A 24 2.54 -1.90 -12.01
N GLU A 25 3.39 -2.61 -12.75
CA GLU A 25 3.84 -2.17 -14.08
C GLU A 25 2.69 -2.08 -15.09
N SER A 26 1.76 -3.03 -15.08
CA SER A 26 0.55 -3.01 -15.91
C SER A 26 -0.32 -1.80 -15.58
N MET A 27 -0.59 -1.55 -14.30
CA MET A 27 -1.37 -0.39 -13.84
C MET A 27 -0.76 0.93 -14.29
N ILE A 28 0.57 1.04 -14.24
CA ILE A 28 1.26 2.28 -14.63
C ILE A 28 1.24 2.46 -16.15
N ASN A 29 1.60 1.42 -16.92
CA ASN A 29 1.81 1.56 -18.35
C ASN A 29 0.53 1.48 -19.18
N LEU A 30 -0.43 0.63 -18.77
CA LEU A 30 -1.66 0.40 -19.53
C LEU A 30 -2.78 1.32 -19.05
N ASP A 31 -2.91 1.49 -17.74
CA ASP A 31 -4.01 2.27 -17.15
C ASP A 31 -3.61 3.71 -16.79
N GLY A 32 -2.31 4.03 -16.85
CA GLY A 32 -1.81 5.38 -16.56
C GLY A 32 -1.81 5.74 -15.08
N ALA A 33 -1.74 4.75 -14.19
CA ALA A 33 -1.75 4.98 -12.74
C ALA A 33 -0.53 5.81 -12.30
N SER A 34 -0.80 6.99 -11.73
CA SER A 34 0.22 7.90 -11.19
C SER A 34 0.47 7.73 -9.69
N LEU A 35 -0.38 6.96 -9.01
CA LEU A 35 -0.29 6.63 -7.59
C LEU A 35 -0.67 5.16 -7.37
N ILE A 36 0.23 4.40 -6.76
CA ILE A 36 0.08 2.97 -6.52
C ILE A 36 0.01 2.68 -5.02
N PHE A 37 -0.96 1.85 -4.64
CA PHE A 37 -1.15 1.37 -3.28
C PHE A 37 -0.95 -0.15 -3.21
N PRO A 38 0.26 -0.64 -2.92
CA PRO A 38 0.46 -2.05 -2.62
C PRO A 38 -0.12 -2.38 -1.22
N THR A 39 -1.11 -3.26 -1.17
CA THR A 39 -1.96 -3.53 0.01
C THR A 39 -1.64 -4.83 0.78
N SER A 40 -0.45 -5.41 0.58
CA SER A 40 0.07 -6.50 1.44
C SER A 40 1.38 -6.10 2.10
N PHE A 41 1.66 -6.62 3.30
CA PHE A 41 2.89 -6.33 4.02
C PHE A 41 4.15 -6.65 3.18
N GLY A 42 4.22 -7.85 2.59
CA GLY A 42 5.39 -8.25 1.81
C GLY A 42 5.50 -7.61 0.43
N TYR A 43 4.55 -6.78 0.01
CA TYR A 43 4.68 -6.04 -1.24
C TYR A 43 5.67 -4.87 -1.14
N PHE A 44 6.05 -4.43 0.06
CA PHE A 44 6.95 -3.29 0.21
C PHE A 44 8.36 -3.58 -0.34
N ASP A 45 9.06 -4.54 0.26
CA ASP A 45 10.43 -4.93 -0.09
C ASP A 45 10.45 -6.44 -0.39
N PRO A 46 10.77 -6.86 -1.64
CA PRO A 46 11.44 -6.08 -2.69
C PRO A 46 10.52 -5.43 -3.73
N HIS A 47 9.23 -5.75 -3.76
CA HIS A 47 8.40 -5.52 -4.96
C HIS A 47 8.13 -4.04 -5.25
N MET A 48 7.60 -3.29 -4.29
CA MET A 48 7.32 -1.86 -4.46
C MET A 48 8.62 -1.09 -4.69
N LEU A 49 9.67 -1.37 -3.91
CA LEU A 49 10.96 -0.69 -4.05
C LEU A 49 11.58 -0.85 -5.43
N ALA A 50 11.48 -2.04 -6.04
CA ALA A 50 11.92 -2.28 -7.40
C ALA A 50 11.15 -1.41 -8.43
N MET A 51 9.83 -1.24 -8.24
CA MET A 51 9.00 -0.40 -9.10
C MET A 51 9.25 1.08 -8.89
N CYS A 52 9.50 1.53 -7.65
CA CYS A 52 9.90 2.91 -7.38
C CYS A 52 11.15 3.33 -8.16
N ALA A 53 12.13 2.43 -8.27
CA ALA A 53 13.35 2.68 -9.05
C ALA A 53 13.09 2.73 -10.57
N LYS A 54 12.13 1.95 -11.06
CA LYS A 54 11.76 1.89 -12.49
C LYS A 54 10.89 3.07 -12.92
N PHE A 55 10.06 3.59 -12.02
CA PHE A 55 9.07 4.64 -12.28
C PHE A 55 9.25 5.82 -11.31
N PRO A 56 10.27 6.68 -11.51
CA PRO A 56 10.57 7.78 -10.59
C PRO A 56 9.46 8.83 -10.49
N ASP A 57 8.63 8.97 -11.54
CA ASP A 57 7.54 9.94 -11.59
C ASP A 57 6.24 9.44 -10.94
N VAL A 58 6.15 8.13 -10.65
CA VAL A 58 4.97 7.51 -10.01
C VAL A 58 5.14 7.52 -8.50
N GLN A 59 4.07 7.84 -7.77
CA GLN A 59 4.05 7.79 -6.32
C GLN A 59 3.63 6.40 -5.81
N PHE A 60 4.30 5.90 -4.78
CA PHE A 60 3.97 4.62 -4.15
C PHE A 60 3.69 4.82 -2.65
N ARG A 61 2.61 4.24 -2.14
CA ARG A 61 2.20 4.38 -0.73
C ARG A 61 1.85 3.03 -0.14
N HIS A 62 2.62 2.59 0.85
CA HIS A 62 2.43 1.30 1.52
C HIS A 62 1.86 1.47 2.95
N CYS A 63 0.98 0.55 3.33
CA CYS A 63 0.38 0.55 4.67
C CYS A 63 1.32 -0.13 5.68
N GLY A 64 1.68 0.56 6.77
CA GLY A 64 2.42 -0.08 7.88
C GLY A 64 3.68 0.61 8.36
N GLY A 65 3.98 1.82 7.86
CA GLY A 65 5.11 2.61 8.38
C GLY A 65 6.49 2.06 8.03
N MET A 66 6.62 1.25 6.98
CA MET A 66 7.89 0.64 6.57
C MET A 66 8.87 1.64 5.92
N TRP A 67 8.38 2.76 5.41
CA TRP A 67 9.22 3.75 4.74
C TRP A 67 10.17 4.47 5.71
N ASN A 68 11.38 4.76 5.23
CA ASN A 68 12.43 5.42 5.98
C ASN A 68 13.24 6.29 5.02
N LYS A 69 13.32 7.59 5.31
CA LYS A 69 13.98 8.60 4.47
C LYS A 69 15.45 8.30 4.15
N ASP A 70 16.16 7.60 5.04
CA ASP A 70 17.60 7.34 4.91
C ASP A 70 17.88 6.07 4.08
N LYS A 71 16.85 5.26 3.80
CA LYS A 71 16.98 3.94 3.15
C LYS A 71 16.15 3.80 1.87
N HIS A 72 15.02 4.48 1.78
CA HIS A 72 14.00 4.25 0.78
C HIS A 72 13.84 5.45 -0.15
N PRO A 73 13.44 5.25 -1.42
CA PRO A 73 13.35 6.33 -2.40
C PRO A 73 12.24 7.32 -2.02
N MET A 74 12.36 8.56 -2.50
CA MET A 74 11.47 9.67 -2.13
C MET A 74 10.08 9.60 -2.77
N ASN A 75 9.92 8.82 -3.84
CA ASN A 75 8.61 8.53 -4.42
C ASN A 75 7.86 7.40 -3.68
N ALA A 76 8.52 6.71 -2.75
CA ALA A 76 7.87 5.83 -1.79
C ALA A 76 7.42 6.62 -0.54
N GLY A 77 6.39 6.12 0.12
CA GLY A 77 5.93 6.64 1.40
C GLY A 77 5.08 5.63 2.14
N SER A 78 4.78 5.91 3.40
CA SER A 78 3.88 5.09 4.20
C SER A 78 2.67 5.87 4.67
N TYR A 79 1.55 5.15 4.79
CA TYR A 79 0.37 5.61 5.51
C TYR A 79 0.01 4.58 6.57
N PHE A 80 -0.69 5.03 7.60
CA PHE A 80 -1.22 4.13 8.61
C PHE A 80 -2.42 4.76 9.31
N GLY A 81 -3.41 3.93 9.64
CA GLY A 81 -4.50 4.34 10.52
C GLY A 81 -4.08 4.32 11.99
N TYR A 82 -4.80 5.03 12.85
CA TYR A 82 -4.66 4.93 14.30
C TYR A 82 -5.28 3.64 14.85
N ILE A 83 -4.85 2.47 14.33
CA ILE A 83 -5.49 1.17 14.61
C ILE A 83 -5.40 0.77 16.07
N GLY A 84 -4.38 1.24 16.79
CA GLY A 84 -4.24 1.01 18.24
C GLY A 84 -5.44 1.54 19.04
N MET A 85 -6.08 2.62 18.57
CA MET A 85 -7.28 3.15 19.22
C MET A 85 -8.48 2.23 19.04
N GLY A 86 -8.64 1.66 17.84
CA GLY A 86 -9.68 0.66 17.59
C GLY A 86 -9.43 -0.63 18.38
N GLN A 87 -8.18 -1.10 18.41
CA GLN A 87 -7.78 -2.27 19.19
C GLN A 87 -7.98 -2.07 20.70
N TYR A 88 -7.74 -0.86 21.22
CA TYR A 88 -8.02 -0.53 22.62
C TYR A 88 -9.50 -0.69 22.95
N LEU A 89 -10.39 -0.12 22.14
CA LEU A 89 -11.84 -0.26 22.32
C LEU A 89 -12.27 -1.73 22.26
N ASN A 90 -11.70 -2.53 21.35
CA ASN A 90 -11.95 -3.97 21.29
C ASN A 90 -11.55 -4.68 22.60
N GLY A 91 -10.41 -4.32 23.20
CA GLY A 91 -9.98 -4.87 24.48
C GLY A 91 -10.92 -4.53 25.63
N VAL A 92 -11.42 -3.29 25.68
CA VAL A 92 -12.43 -2.86 26.66
C VAL A 92 -13.70 -3.71 26.53
N VAL A 93 -14.23 -3.84 25.31
CA VAL A 93 -15.42 -4.67 25.05
C VAL A 93 -15.17 -6.13 25.43
N ALA A 94 -14.03 -6.70 25.02
CA ALA A 94 -13.67 -8.09 25.33
C ALA A 94 -13.66 -8.37 26.84
N GLY A 95 -13.07 -7.45 27.63
CA GLY A 95 -13.07 -7.53 29.09
C GLY A 95 -14.48 -7.51 29.70
N HIS A 96 -15.38 -6.70 29.16
CA HIS A 96 -16.79 -6.66 29.60
C HIS A 96 -17.60 -7.89 29.17
N THR A 97 -17.21 -8.57 28.09
CA THR A 97 -17.94 -9.76 27.58
C THR A 97 -17.40 -11.10 28.09
N THR A 98 -16.26 -11.10 28.78
CA THR A 98 -15.63 -12.32 29.31
C THR A 98 -16.27 -12.70 30.66
N LYS A 99 -16.57 -13.99 30.85
CA LYS A 99 -17.16 -14.55 32.08
C LYS A 99 -16.10 -15.17 32.97
#